data_AF-A0A926Q0C7-F1
#
_entry.id   AF-A0A926Q0C7-F1
#
_cell.length_a   1.000
_cell.length_b   1.000
_cell.length_c   1.000
_cell.angle_alpha   90.00
_cell.angle_beta   90.00
_cell.angle_gamma   90.00
#
_symmetry.space_group_name_H-M   'P 1'
#
loop_
_entity.id
_entity.type
_entity.pdbx_description
1 polymer ?
#
loop_
_entity_poly.entity_id
_entity_poly.type
_entity_poly.pdbx_seq_one_letter_code
_entity_poly.pdbx_strand_id
1 'polypeptide(L)'
;MNRFLFLESDLKSFTGDPGKFVKSRSVYSTQKTPAAVAGAVIAGAGLGWKIFEFAWNNAEGDIYVKLARLEGAKHPSDDEEKYKNKGVWKEKTVKVYGKVVNKLVETSAKFDLRFKYNGHSVGYIDMDHTHSNDSVFWGLHVEAKLMVDPNNYKSNKGGQLMSMIEVTFNYRFTRTGRDDIIKIKRYKLYGDGTVIEK
;
A
#
# COMPACT_ATOMS: atom_id res chain seq x y z
N MET A 1 -17.76 25.10 7.99
CA MET A 1 -18.75 25.41 6.94
C MET A 1 -18.49 24.51 5.75
N ASN A 2 -19.56 23.86 5.29
CA ASN A 2 -19.59 22.61 4.52
C ASN A 2 -19.20 22.76 3.04
N ARG A 3 -18.50 21.75 2.49
CA ARG A 3 -18.36 21.52 1.05
C ARG A 3 -18.84 20.10 0.70
N PHE A 4 -20.17 19.93 0.71
CA PHE A 4 -20.86 18.76 0.18
C PHE A 4 -22.09 19.25 -0.58
N LEU A 5 -21.88 19.76 -1.80
CA LEU A 5 -22.96 20.18 -2.70
C LEU A 5 -22.45 20.09 -4.15
N PHE A 6 -22.20 18.87 -4.62
CA PHE A 6 -22.08 18.57 -6.06
C PHE A 6 -22.40 17.09 -6.23
N LEU A 7 -23.69 16.74 -6.20
CA LEU A 7 -24.21 15.44 -6.62
C LEU A 7 -25.75 15.42 -6.81
N GLU A 8 -26.48 16.48 -6.47
CA GLU A 8 -27.96 16.49 -6.57
C GLU A 8 -28.52 16.98 -7.92
N SER A 9 -27.71 17.50 -8.83
CA SER A 9 -28.21 18.01 -10.13
C SER A 9 -28.43 16.92 -11.19
N ASP A 10 -27.81 15.74 -11.04
CA ASP A 10 -27.85 14.70 -12.06
C ASP A 10 -28.96 13.66 -11.85
N LEU A 11 -29.77 13.79 -10.79
CA LEU A 11 -30.88 12.87 -10.50
C LEU A 11 -32.23 13.30 -11.08
N LYS A 12 -32.31 14.41 -11.84
CA LYS A 12 -33.59 14.95 -12.34
C LYS A 12 -33.89 14.69 -13.83
N SER A 13 -33.16 13.81 -14.52
CA SER A 13 -33.35 13.56 -15.96
C SER A 13 -33.52 12.08 -16.34
N PHE A 14 -34.24 11.30 -15.53
CA PHE A 14 -34.69 9.96 -15.93
C PHE A 14 -36.20 9.78 -15.74
N THR A 15 -36.97 10.46 -16.59
CA THR A 15 -38.32 10.00 -16.99
C THR A 15 -38.20 9.37 -18.36
N GLY A 16 -38.08 8.04 -18.43
CA GLY A 16 -38.00 7.26 -19.66
C GLY A 16 -38.39 5.81 -19.43
N ASP A 17 -39.20 5.28 -20.34
CA ASP A 17 -39.88 3.97 -20.38
C ASP A 17 -39.12 2.75 -19.79
N PRO A 18 -39.81 1.80 -19.11
CA PRO A 18 -39.21 0.59 -18.55
C PRO A 18 -39.05 -0.54 -19.58
N GLY A 19 -38.60 -0.22 -20.80
CA GLY A 19 -38.53 -1.16 -21.91
C GLY A 19 -37.15 -1.19 -22.58
N LYS A 20 -36.40 -2.27 -22.35
CA LYS A 20 -35.19 -2.70 -23.10
C LYS A 20 -33.91 -1.89 -22.84
N PHE A 21 -33.25 -2.15 -21.71
CA PHE A 21 -31.82 -1.85 -21.57
C PHE A 21 -30.99 -2.87 -22.37
N VAL A 22 -30.55 -2.43 -23.55
CA VAL A 22 -29.43 -3.06 -24.28
C VAL A 22 -28.18 -2.86 -23.42
N LYS A 23 -27.60 -3.94 -22.89
CA LYS A 23 -26.30 -3.92 -22.20
C LYS A 23 -25.19 -3.57 -23.19
N SER A 24 -24.99 -2.28 -23.41
CA SER A 24 -23.72 -1.75 -23.92
C SER A 24 -22.65 -2.02 -22.87
N ARG A 25 -21.78 -3.02 -23.12
CA ARG A 25 -20.59 -3.25 -22.31
C ARG A 25 -19.61 -2.11 -22.60
N SER A 26 -19.38 -1.24 -21.61
CA SER A 26 -18.23 -0.34 -21.59
C SER A 26 -16.94 -1.14 -21.82
N VAL A 27 -16.15 -0.73 -22.81
CA VAL A 27 -14.85 -1.32 -23.20
C VAL A 27 -13.71 -0.81 -22.31
N TYR A 28 -13.99 0.06 -21.34
CA TYR A 28 -12.99 0.55 -20.39
C TYR A 28 -13.16 -0.16 -19.05
N SER A 29 -12.12 -0.93 -18.72
CA SER A 29 -11.86 -1.65 -17.46
C SER A 29 -12.61 -1.06 -16.25
N THR A 30 -13.72 -1.70 -15.88
CA THR A 30 -14.15 -1.73 -14.48
C THR A 30 -13.15 -2.57 -13.70
N GLN A 31 -12.03 -1.97 -13.31
CA GLN A 31 -11.37 -2.43 -12.09
C GLN A 31 -12.32 -2.06 -10.94
N LYS A 32 -13.24 -2.98 -10.65
CA LYS A 32 -13.75 -3.12 -9.29
C LYS A 32 -12.50 -3.29 -8.44
N THR A 33 -12.08 -2.25 -7.73
CA THR A 33 -11.22 -2.43 -6.56
C THR A 33 -11.96 -3.47 -5.71
N PRO A 34 -11.46 -4.71 -5.59
CA PRO A 34 -12.13 -5.68 -4.75
C PRO A 34 -12.13 -5.07 -3.36
N ALA A 35 -13.29 -4.99 -2.72
CA ALA A 35 -13.35 -4.74 -1.29
C ALA A 35 -12.39 -5.74 -0.64
N ALA A 36 -11.45 -5.27 0.19
CA ALA A 36 -10.62 -6.14 0.99
C ALA A 36 -11.55 -6.98 1.88
N VAL A 37 -11.88 -8.19 1.45
CA VAL A 37 -12.69 -9.15 2.21
C VAL A 37 -11.83 -10.36 2.48
N ALA A 38 -11.05 -10.30 3.56
CA ALA A 38 -10.58 -11.44 4.37
C ALA A 38 -9.68 -10.94 5.52
N GLY A 39 -10.25 -10.84 6.72
CA GLY A 39 -9.54 -10.84 8.02
C GLY A 39 -8.40 -9.84 8.20
N ALA A 40 -8.73 -8.56 8.44
CA ALA A 40 -7.74 -7.62 8.96
C ALA A 40 -7.27 -8.08 10.36
N VAL A 41 -5.98 -8.36 10.54
CA VAL A 41 -5.40 -8.71 11.84
C VAL A 41 -4.54 -7.55 12.33
N ILE A 42 -4.67 -7.17 13.60
CA ILE A 42 -3.77 -6.18 14.21
C ILE A 42 -2.41 -6.86 14.41
N ALA A 43 -1.43 -6.50 13.60
CA ALA A 43 -0.07 -7.04 13.66
C ALA A 43 0.83 -6.25 14.65
N GLY A 44 0.41 -5.04 15.03
CA GLY A 44 1.09 -4.24 16.04
C GLY A 44 0.33 -2.95 16.34
N ALA A 45 0.51 -2.41 17.53
CA ALA A 45 -0.06 -1.12 17.92
C ALA A 45 0.88 -0.38 18.87
N GLY A 46 0.81 0.95 18.85
CA GLY A 46 1.52 1.83 19.76
C GLY A 46 0.75 3.13 19.98
N LEU A 47 1.39 4.09 20.65
CA LEU A 47 0.79 5.41 20.88
C LEU A 47 0.62 6.14 19.54
N GLY A 48 -0.64 6.38 19.15
CA GLY A 48 -1.00 7.11 17.94
C GLY A 48 -0.98 6.29 16.64
N TRP A 49 -0.69 4.97 16.67
CA TRP A 49 -0.66 4.14 15.45
C TRP A 49 -1.09 2.69 15.67
N LYS A 50 -1.61 2.08 14.59
CA LYS A 50 -1.98 0.66 14.51
C LYS A 50 -1.57 0.09 13.16
N ILE A 51 -1.01 -1.12 13.15
CA ILE A 51 -0.67 -1.87 11.94
C ILE A 51 -1.69 -2.98 11.76
N PHE A 52 -2.27 -3.02 10.57
CA PHE A 52 -3.21 -4.04 10.13
C PHE A 52 -2.56 -4.84 9.01
N GLU A 53 -2.76 -6.15 9.00
CA GLU A 53 -2.38 -7.02 7.88
C GLU A 53 -3.64 -7.50 7.16
N PHE A 54 -3.59 -7.51 5.83
CA PHE A 54 -4.65 -7.93 4.93
C PHE A 54 -4.11 -8.94 3.94
N ALA A 55 -4.80 -10.07 3.80
CA ALA A 55 -4.51 -11.05 2.77
C ALA A 55 -5.49 -10.88 1.60
N TRP A 56 -4.96 -10.70 0.41
CA TRP A 56 -5.72 -10.86 -0.83
C TRP A 56 -5.59 -12.30 -1.28
N ASN A 57 -6.64 -13.09 -1.01
CA ASN A 57 -6.73 -14.48 -1.46
C ASN A 57 -7.06 -14.65 -2.95
N ASN A 58 -7.23 -13.56 -3.72
CA ASN A 58 -7.60 -13.59 -5.13
C ASN A 58 -6.86 -12.52 -5.96
N ALA A 59 -5.57 -12.29 -5.70
CA ALA A 59 -4.77 -11.63 -6.73
C ALA A 59 -4.56 -12.66 -7.86
N GLU A 60 -4.97 -12.30 -9.07
CA GLU A 60 -5.00 -13.12 -10.30
C GLU A 60 -4.11 -14.38 -10.30
N GLY A 61 -4.71 -15.57 -10.47
CA GLY A 61 -3.98 -16.83 -10.69
C GLY A 61 -3.32 -17.40 -9.42
N ASP A 62 -2.04 -17.78 -9.54
CA ASP A 62 -1.22 -18.37 -8.47
C ASP A 62 -0.48 -17.30 -7.62
N ILE A 63 -1.03 -16.09 -7.56
CA ILE A 63 -0.42 -14.94 -6.88
C ILE A 63 -1.09 -14.71 -5.54
N TYR A 64 -0.35 -14.93 -4.46
CA TYR A 64 -0.80 -14.67 -3.10
C TYR A 64 -0.17 -13.39 -2.58
N VAL A 65 -0.99 -12.43 -2.16
CA VAL A 65 -0.51 -11.15 -1.67
C VAL A 65 -1.01 -10.92 -0.25
N LYS A 66 -0.09 -10.71 0.68
CA LYS A 66 -0.37 -10.25 2.05
C LYS A 66 0.28 -8.90 2.26
N LEU A 67 -0.53 -7.86 2.47
CA LEU A 67 -0.08 -6.49 2.65
C LEU A 67 -0.35 -6.01 4.07
N ALA A 68 0.43 -5.04 4.52
CA ALA A 68 0.18 -4.33 5.77
C ALA A 68 -0.26 -2.88 5.51
N ARG A 69 -1.03 -2.32 6.43
CA ARG A 69 -1.40 -0.90 6.46
C ARG A 69 -1.09 -0.37 7.85
N LEU A 70 -0.60 0.86 7.93
CA LEU A 70 -0.51 1.59 9.19
C LEU A 70 -1.54 2.70 9.20
N GLU A 71 -2.44 2.67 10.17
CA GLU A 71 -3.32 3.77 10.51
C GLU A 71 -2.71 4.61 11.64
N GLY A 72 -2.96 5.91 11.61
CA GLY A 72 -2.35 6.86 12.53
C GLY A 72 -0.92 7.23 12.13
N ALA A 73 -0.09 7.61 13.10
CA ALA A 73 1.26 8.07 12.85
C ALA A 73 2.23 7.69 13.98
N LYS A 74 3.45 7.32 13.60
CA LYS A 74 4.57 7.21 14.53
C LYS A 74 5.20 8.58 14.72
N HIS A 75 5.16 9.07 15.96
CA HIS A 75 5.83 10.29 16.36
C HIS A 75 7.23 10.01 16.95
N PRO A 76 8.16 10.98 16.83
CA PRO A 76 9.43 10.89 17.55
C PRO A 76 9.19 10.71 19.04
N SER A 77 9.89 9.76 19.67
CA SER A 77 9.70 9.36 21.07
C SER A 77 8.26 9.00 21.48
N ASP A 78 7.37 8.72 20.52
CA ASP A 78 5.94 8.51 20.77
C ASP A 78 5.22 9.73 21.41
N ASP A 79 5.77 10.93 21.23
CA ASP A 79 5.20 12.18 21.74
C ASP A 79 4.18 12.76 20.74
N GLU A 80 2.96 12.22 20.77
CA GLU A 80 1.87 12.64 19.87
C GLU A 80 1.51 14.12 20.06
N GLU A 81 1.38 14.57 21.31
CA GLU A 81 0.93 15.94 21.63
C GLU A 81 1.85 17.00 21.01
N LYS A 82 3.16 16.75 21.03
CA LYS A 82 4.15 17.67 20.48
C LYS A 82 4.24 17.66 18.96
N TYR A 83 4.02 16.52 18.31
CA TYR A 83 4.38 16.33 16.90
C TYR A 83 3.18 16.15 15.95
N LYS A 84 1.98 15.85 16.44
CA LYS A 84 0.78 15.64 15.62
C LYS A 84 0.44 16.83 14.71
N ASN A 85 0.56 18.04 15.27
CA ASN A 85 0.27 19.30 14.57
C ASN A 85 1.54 20.06 14.16
N LYS A 86 2.71 19.44 14.28
CA LYS A 86 3.98 20.08 13.98
C LYS A 86 4.32 19.89 12.51
N GLY A 87 3.95 20.87 11.69
CA GLY A 87 4.17 20.88 10.25
C GLY A 87 2.95 20.43 9.45
N VAL A 88 3.06 20.51 8.13
CA VAL A 88 1.98 20.15 7.20
C VAL A 88 2.19 18.71 6.73
N TRP A 89 1.15 17.88 6.89
CA TRP A 89 1.14 16.53 6.35
C TRP A 89 1.15 16.54 4.83
N LYS A 90 2.14 15.88 4.24
CA LYS A 90 2.32 15.65 2.81
C LYS A 90 2.22 14.17 2.53
N GLU A 91 1.77 13.83 1.33
CA GLU A 91 1.67 12.44 0.87
C GLU A 91 2.77 12.15 -0.14
N LYS A 92 3.27 10.92 -0.12
CA LYS A 92 4.25 10.41 -1.09
C LYS A 92 3.95 8.97 -1.45
N THR A 93 4.08 8.67 -2.72
CA THR A 93 3.91 7.33 -3.29
C THR A 93 5.24 6.82 -3.81
N VAL A 94 5.58 5.58 -3.46
CA VAL A 94 6.77 4.85 -3.92
C VAL A 94 6.29 3.63 -4.69
N LYS A 95 6.74 3.48 -5.93
CA LYS A 95 6.43 2.31 -6.75
C LYS A 95 7.41 1.19 -6.40
N VAL A 96 6.89 0.09 -5.89
CA VAL A 96 7.66 -1.10 -5.53
C VAL A 96 7.42 -2.16 -6.59
N TYR A 97 8.51 -2.69 -7.16
CA TYR A 97 8.44 -3.69 -8.22
C TYR A 97 9.35 -4.88 -7.92
N GLY A 98 8.77 -6.08 -7.96
CA GLY A 98 9.51 -7.34 -7.92
C GLY A 98 9.23 -8.13 -9.20
N LYS A 99 10.29 -8.65 -9.83
CA LYS A 99 10.17 -9.53 -10.99
C LYS A 99 11.19 -10.65 -11.01
N VAL A 100 10.82 -11.76 -11.62
CA VAL A 100 11.74 -12.82 -12.06
C VAL A 100 11.47 -13.09 -13.55
N VAL A 101 12.55 -13.17 -14.32
CA VAL A 101 12.53 -13.48 -15.76
C VAL A 101 13.28 -14.78 -15.96
N ASN A 102 12.69 -15.74 -16.67
CA ASN A 102 13.39 -16.94 -17.10
C ASN A 102 13.12 -17.24 -18.57
N LYS A 103 14.18 -17.12 -19.39
CA LYS A 103 14.32 -17.40 -20.83
C LYS A 103 13.25 -16.77 -21.76
N LEU A 104 11.95 -16.98 -21.52
CA LEU A 104 10.83 -16.46 -22.32
C LEU A 104 9.60 -16.05 -21.50
N VAL A 105 9.60 -16.23 -20.18
CA VAL A 105 8.44 -15.90 -19.33
C VAL A 105 8.85 -15.08 -18.12
N GLU A 106 8.04 -14.07 -17.79
CA GLU A 106 8.23 -13.18 -16.64
C GLU A 106 7.06 -13.31 -15.68
N THR A 107 7.35 -13.47 -14.39
CA THR A 107 6.37 -13.30 -13.32
C THR A 107 6.75 -12.06 -12.53
N SER A 108 5.79 -11.14 -12.37
CA SER A 108 6.08 -9.88 -11.69
C SER A 108 4.87 -9.34 -10.93
N ALA A 109 5.15 -8.52 -9.91
CA ALA A 109 4.13 -7.81 -9.15
C ALA A 109 4.61 -6.39 -8.83
N LYS A 110 3.71 -5.43 -9.06
CA LYS A 110 3.88 -4.00 -8.79
C LYS A 110 2.94 -3.58 -7.67
N PHE A 111 3.47 -2.80 -6.75
CA PHE A 111 2.75 -2.24 -5.63
C PHE A 111 3.00 -0.74 -5.54
N ASP A 112 1.97 0.01 -5.18
CA ASP A 112 2.10 1.41 -4.81
C ASP A 112 2.10 1.53 -3.29
N LEU A 113 3.26 1.89 -2.72
CA LEU A 113 3.43 2.19 -1.30
C LEU A 113 3.18 3.67 -1.08
N ARG A 114 2.03 4.00 -0.50
CA ARG A 114 1.64 5.36 -0.14
C ARG A 114 1.91 5.61 1.33
N PHE A 115 2.42 6.78 1.69
CA PHE A 115 2.56 7.19 3.07
C PHE A 115 2.47 8.70 3.22
N LYS A 116 2.15 9.15 4.44
CA LYS A 116 2.15 10.57 4.81
C LYS A 116 3.30 10.89 5.75
N TYR A 117 3.80 12.12 5.64
CA TYR A 117 4.89 12.63 6.45
C TYR A 117 4.72 14.14 6.73
N ASN A 118 5.24 14.64 7.85
CA ASN A 118 5.08 16.06 8.23
C ASN A 118 6.39 16.81 8.56
N GLY A 119 7.55 16.20 8.28
CA GLY A 119 8.87 16.73 8.66
C GLY A 119 9.45 16.04 9.90
N HIS A 120 8.60 15.39 10.71
CA HIS A 120 8.98 14.72 11.96
C HIS A 120 8.42 13.30 12.06
N SER A 121 7.20 13.09 11.58
CA SER A 121 6.43 11.86 11.80
C SER A 121 6.11 11.19 10.47
N VAL A 122 5.97 9.86 10.51
CA VAL A 122 5.51 9.05 9.38
C VAL A 122 4.21 8.38 9.78
N GLY A 123 3.22 8.38 8.89
CA GLY A 123 1.91 7.81 9.19
C GLY A 123 1.10 7.49 7.94
N TYR A 124 -0.08 6.91 8.16
CA TYR A 124 -1.04 6.57 7.11
C TYR A 124 -0.39 5.82 5.95
N ILE A 125 0.30 4.72 6.27
CA ILE A 125 0.98 3.91 5.27
C ILE A 125 -0.04 2.94 4.69
N ASP A 126 -0.18 2.95 3.38
CA ASP A 126 -1.07 2.06 2.65
C ASP A 126 -0.34 1.44 1.46
N MET A 127 -0.71 0.21 1.14
CA MET A 127 -0.09 -0.55 0.06
C MET A 127 -1.18 -1.12 -0.82
N ASP A 128 -1.14 -0.75 -2.10
CA ASP A 128 -2.07 -1.25 -3.10
C ASP A 128 -1.33 -2.10 -4.13
N HIS A 129 -1.89 -3.26 -4.47
CA HIS A 129 -1.46 -4.04 -5.62
C HIS A 129 -1.97 -3.36 -6.90
N THR A 130 -1.05 -2.96 -7.79
CA THR A 130 -1.41 -2.20 -8.99
C THR A 130 -1.41 -3.05 -10.26
N HIS A 131 -0.48 -4.00 -10.36
CA HIS A 131 -0.36 -4.83 -11.55
C HIS A 131 0.45 -6.09 -11.26
N SER A 132 -0.07 -7.22 -11.70
CA SER A 132 0.61 -8.52 -11.73
C SER A 132 0.80 -8.98 -13.16
N ASN A 133 1.89 -9.69 -13.42
CA ASN A 133 2.02 -10.54 -14.60
C ASN A 133 2.20 -11.97 -14.12
N ASP A 134 1.25 -12.83 -14.47
CA ASP A 134 1.25 -14.23 -14.10
C ASP A 134 1.85 -15.09 -15.23
N SER A 135 2.48 -16.20 -14.84
CA SER A 135 3.09 -17.17 -15.74
C SER A 135 2.66 -18.56 -15.31
N VAL A 136 2.22 -19.37 -16.28
CA VAL A 136 1.81 -20.77 -16.08
C VAL A 136 2.85 -21.65 -15.37
N PHE A 137 4.12 -21.22 -15.31
CA PHE A 137 5.22 -22.00 -14.74
C PHE A 137 5.67 -21.55 -13.33
N TRP A 138 5.14 -20.45 -12.80
CA TRP A 138 5.63 -19.83 -11.57
C TRP A 138 4.49 -19.29 -10.70
N GLY A 139 4.45 -19.72 -9.45
CA GLY A 139 3.66 -19.07 -8.41
C GLY A 139 4.41 -17.90 -7.77
N LEU A 140 3.67 -16.91 -7.27
CA LEU A 140 4.26 -15.74 -6.59
C LEU A 140 3.56 -15.46 -5.27
N HIS A 141 4.30 -15.59 -4.18
CA HIS A 141 3.85 -15.17 -2.85
C HIS A 141 4.56 -13.88 -2.46
N VAL A 142 3.79 -12.82 -2.21
CA VAL A 142 4.31 -11.53 -1.73
C VAL A 142 3.79 -11.27 -0.33
N GLU A 143 4.70 -11.05 0.62
CA GLU A 143 4.36 -10.63 1.97
C GLU A 143 5.04 -9.28 2.27
N ALA A 144 4.24 -8.24 2.49
CA ALA A 144 4.72 -6.93 2.92
C ALA A 144 4.48 -6.74 4.43
N LYS A 145 5.56 -6.44 5.16
CA LYS A 145 5.54 -6.19 6.61
C LYS A 145 5.91 -4.75 6.92
N LEU A 146 5.29 -4.20 7.96
CA LEU A 146 5.60 -2.90 8.51
C LEU A 146 6.21 -3.07 9.90
N MET A 147 7.33 -2.39 10.13
CA MET A 147 8.02 -2.36 11.42
C MET A 147 8.26 -0.92 11.83
N VAL A 148 7.72 -0.54 12.98
CA VAL A 148 7.97 0.77 13.57
C VAL A 148 9.29 0.72 14.32
N ASP A 149 10.20 1.64 14.01
CA ASP A 149 11.47 1.75 14.72
C ASP A 149 11.27 2.57 16.02
N PRO A 150 11.72 2.07 17.18
CA PRO A 150 11.62 2.81 18.44
C PRO A 150 12.58 4.01 18.49
N ASN A 151 13.61 4.05 17.65
CA ASN A 151 14.63 5.09 17.69
C ASN A 151 14.19 6.39 17.03
N ASN A 152 14.84 7.45 17.45
CA ASN A 152 14.74 8.76 16.83
C ASN A 152 15.93 9.03 15.92
N TYR A 153 15.67 9.69 14.81
CA TYR A 153 16.66 10.06 13.81
C TYR A 153 16.73 11.58 13.69
N LYS A 154 17.83 12.09 13.14
CA LYS A 154 17.96 13.52 12.81
C LYS A 154 17.92 13.69 11.29
N SER A 155 17.08 14.60 10.82
CA SER A 155 16.97 14.87 9.38
C SER A 155 18.22 15.57 8.87
N ASN A 156 18.68 15.16 7.69
CA ASN A 156 19.73 15.84 6.95
C ASN A 156 19.24 17.17 6.34
N LYS A 157 17.92 17.43 6.36
CA LYS A 157 17.26 18.63 5.83
C LYS A 157 16.83 19.58 6.94
N GLY A 158 17.74 19.91 7.86
CA GLY A 158 17.50 20.88 8.93
C GLY A 158 17.73 20.39 10.36
N GLY A 159 18.23 19.15 10.55
CA GLY A 159 18.64 18.64 11.86
C GLY A 159 17.49 18.26 12.81
N GLN A 160 16.24 18.37 12.36
CA GLN A 160 15.07 18.05 13.18
C GLN A 160 14.99 16.57 13.55
N LEU A 161 14.47 16.30 14.76
CA LEU A 161 14.18 14.94 15.22
C LEU A 161 13.03 14.34 14.40
N MET A 162 13.17 13.10 13.96
CA MET A 162 12.17 12.39 13.15
C MET A 162 12.08 10.91 13.51
N SER A 163 10.92 10.31 13.25
CA SER A 163 10.71 8.86 13.32
C SER A 163 11.02 8.18 11.98
N MET A 164 11.12 6.85 12.03
CA MET A 164 11.32 5.99 10.88
C MET A 164 10.42 4.76 10.96
N ILE A 165 9.89 4.33 9.82
CA ILE A 165 9.16 3.08 9.67
C ILE A 165 9.82 2.28 8.55
N GLU A 166 10.13 1.01 8.82
CA GLU A 166 10.67 0.07 7.83
C GLU A 166 9.54 -0.74 7.20
N VAL A 167 9.53 -0.79 5.87
CA VAL A 167 8.62 -1.62 5.08
C VAL A 167 9.45 -2.70 4.39
N THR A 168 9.13 -3.97 4.62
CA THR A 168 9.84 -5.09 4.01
C THR A 168 8.90 -5.88 3.11
N PHE A 169 9.25 -5.99 1.84
CA PHE A 169 8.56 -6.85 0.87
C PHE A 169 9.37 -8.13 0.66
N ASN A 170 8.77 -9.26 1.01
CA ASN A 170 9.30 -10.59 0.74
C ASN A 170 8.58 -11.16 -0.47
N TYR A 171 9.33 -11.36 -1.55
CA TYR A 171 8.86 -12.03 -2.76
C TYR A 171 9.40 -13.45 -2.77
N ARG A 172 8.51 -14.43 -2.82
CA ARG A 172 8.84 -15.84 -2.99
C ARG A 172 8.24 -16.32 -4.30
N PHE A 173 9.11 -16.64 -5.24
CA PHE A 173 8.75 -17.22 -6.53
C PHE A 173 8.92 -18.72 -6.43
N THR A 174 7.82 -19.45 -6.58
CA THR A 174 7.79 -20.91 -6.46
C THR A 174 7.65 -21.54 -7.83
N ARG A 175 8.44 -22.59 -8.10
CA ARG A 175 8.45 -23.28 -9.39
C ARG A 175 8.19 -24.76 -9.21
N THR A 176 7.31 -25.33 -10.03
CA THR A 176 7.09 -26.78 -10.03
C THR A 176 8.38 -27.52 -10.40
N GLY A 177 8.86 -28.37 -9.49
CA GLY A 177 10.02 -29.25 -9.68
C GLY A 177 11.40 -28.58 -9.63
N ARG A 178 11.54 -27.37 -9.05
CA ARG A 178 12.83 -26.71 -8.78
C ARG A 178 12.80 -25.88 -7.50
N ASP A 179 13.98 -25.39 -7.12
CA ASP A 179 14.17 -24.48 -5.99
C ASP A 179 13.41 -23.16 -6.15
N ASP A 180 12.92 -22.65 -5.02
CA ASP A 180 12.28 -21.35 -4.91
C ASP A 180 13.29 -20.20 -4.98
N ILE A 181 12.87 -19.09 -5.58
CA ILE A 181 13.66 -17.85 -5.58
C ILE A 181 13.04 -16.86 -4.60
N ILE A 182 13.83 -16.43 -3.61
CA ILE A 182 13.40 -15.43 -2.63
C ILE A 182 14.11 -14.11 -2.92
N LYS A 183 13.34 -13.02 -3.00
CA LYS A 183 13.85 -11.65 -3.08
C LYS A 183 13.26 -10.82 -1.95
N ILE A 184 14.09 -10.04 -1.28
CA ILE A 184 13.67 -9.16 -0.20
C ILE A 184 14.00 -7.74 -0.62
N LYS A 185 13.03 -6.83 -0.51
CA LYS A 185 13.22 -5.39 -0.70
C LYS A 185 12.83 -4.66 0.58
N ARG A 186 13.71 -3.80 1.08
CA ARG A 186 13.46 -3.04 2.31
C ARG A 186 13.44 -1.55 2.01
N TYR A 187 12.43 -0.87 2.51
CA TYR A 187 12.25 0.56 2.37
C TYR A 187 12.21 1.20 3.76
N LYS A 188 13.09 2.16 4.00
CA LYS A 188 13.06 2.99 5.21
C LYS A 188 12.37 4.31 4.89
N LEU A 189 11.25 4.56 5.54
CA LEU A 189 10.45 5.77 5.40
C LEU A 189 10.73 6.68 6.58
N TYR A 190 11.22 7.89 6.32
CA TYR A 190 11.56 8.87 7.35
C TYR A 190 10.51 9.98 7.44
N GLY A 191 10.38 10.57 8.63
CA GLY A 191 9.42 11.64 8.91
C GLY A 191 9.57 12.90 8.06
N ASP A 192 10.73 13.09 7.42
CA ASP A 192 11.01 14.17 6.47
C ASP A 192 10.67 13.83 5.00
N GLY A 193 10.08 12.66 4.75
CA GLY A 193 9.72 12.16 3.43
C GLY A 193 10.87 11.53 2.66
N THR A 194 12.05 11.41 3.27
CA THR A 194 13.17 10.65 2.71
C THR A 194 12.82 9.17 2.68
N VAL A 195 13.16 8.51 1.58
CA VAL A 195 12.93 7.08 1.36
C VAL A 195 14.26 6.48 0.94
N ILE A 196 14.68 5.41 1.62
CA ILE A 196 15.91 4.68 1.29
C ILE A 196 15.53 3.23 1.00
N GLU A 197 15.85 2.74 -0.19
CA GLU A 197 15.80 1.32 -0.55
C GLU A 197 17.13 0.67 -0.14
N LYS A 198 17.07 -0.49 0.53
CA LYS A 198 18.22 -1.29 0.97
C LYS A 198 18.13 -2.71 0.43
#